data_AF-A0A6A3VA37-F1
#
_entry.id   AF-A0A6A3VA37-F1
#
_cell.length_a   1.000
_cell.length_b   1.000
_cell.length_c   1.000
_cell.angle_alpha   90.00
_cell.angle_beta   90.00
_cell.angle_gamma   90.00
#
_symmetry.space_group_name_H-M   'P 1'
#
loop_
_entity.id
_entity.type
_entity.pdbx_description
1 polymer ?
#
loop_
_entity_poly.entity_id
_entity_poly.type
_entity_poly.pdbx_seq_one_letter_code
_entity_poly.pdbx_strand_id
1 'polypeptide(L)' 'MVARSNQRAPKLQQPFEGPFRVFSVRSDGVLVIDKGNYTEKLHMRRVQPFQTTSMGEDVVPRANND' A
#
# COMPACT_ATOMS: atom_id res chain seq x y z
N MET A 1 -4.81 3.92 -0.34
CA MET A 1 -3.92 2.80 0.04
C MET A 1 -4.16 1.58 -0.85
N VAL A 2 -3.24 0.61 -0.82
CA VAL A 2 -3.35 -0.66 -1.54
C VAL A 2 -2.89 -1.85 -0.68
N ALA A 3 -3.49 -3.02 -0.87
CA ALA A 3 -3.02 -4.28 -0.31
C ALA A 3 -2.38 -5.15 -1.40
N ARG A 4 -1.30 -5.85 -1.10
CA ARG A 4 -0.59 -6.72 -2.05
C ARG A 4 -1.02 -8.16 -1.85
N SER A 5 -1.25 -8.90 -2.94
CA SER A 5 -1.44 -10.35 -2.86
C SER A 5 -0.13 -11.08 -2.50
N ASN A 6 -0.15 -11.86 -1.43
CA ASN A 6 0.91 -12.79 -1.05
C ASN A 6 0.52 -14.22 -1.47
N GLN A 7 0.79 -14.56 -2.72
CA GLN A 7 0.49 -15.89 -3.27
C GLN A 7 1.30 -17.04 -2.65
N ARG A 8 2.33 -16.73 -1.85
CA ARG A 8 3.14 -17.71 -1.12
C ARG A 8 2.72 -17.85 0.34
N ALA A 9 1.69 -17.14 0.78
CA ALA A 9 1.15 -17.27 2.13
C ALA A 9 0.69 -18.72 2.37
N PRO A 10 1.05 -19.33 3.52
CA PRO A 10 0.45 -20.60 3.95
C PRO A 10 -1.08 -20.50 4.00
N LYS A 11 -1.78 -21.62 3.84
CA LYS A 11 -3.26 -21.68 3.72
C LYS A 11 -4.04 -21.00 4.87
N LEU A 12 -3.42 -20.84 6.04
CA LEU A 12 -4.02 -20.23 7.23
C LEU A 12 -3.64 -18.75 7.43
N GLN A 13 -2.74 -18.21 6.62
CA GLN A 13 -2.30 -16.83 6.72
C GLN A 13 -3.13 -15.93 5.80
N GLN A 14 -3.28 -14.65 6.18
CA GLN A 14 -3.96 -13.69 5.32
C GLN A 14 -3.29 -13.63 3.94
N PRO A 15 -4.05 -13.77 2.84
CA PRO A 15 -3.51 -13.80 1.50
C PRO A 15 -3.10 -12.43 0.99
N PHE A 16 -3.35 -11.37 1.76
CA PHE A 16 -3.01 -10.00 1.43
C PHE A 16 -2.17 -9.37 2.54
N GLU A 17 -1.15 -8.61 2.14
CA GLU A 17 -0.28 -7.82 3.00
C GLU A 17 -0.63 -6.33 2.83
N GLY A 18 -0.74 -5.59 3.93
CA GLY A 18 -1.08 -4.16 3.92
C GLY A 18 -2.22 -3.80 4.89
N PRO A 19 -2.83 -2.60 4.77
CA PRO A 19 -2.72 -1.66 3.65
C PRO A 19 -1.41 -0.86 3.62
N PHE A 20 -0.95 -0.51 2.42
CA PHE A 20 0.20 0.34 2.18
C PHE A 20 -0.20 1.67 1.54
N ARG A 21 0.47 2.75 1.93
CA ARG A 21 0.30 4.06 1.32
C ARG A 21 0.96 4.06 -0.06
N VAL A 22 0.28 4.62 -1.06
CA VAL A 22 0.84 4.79 -2.40
C VAL A 22 1.60 6.11 -2.40
N PHE A 23 2.91 6.05 -2.57
CA PHE A 23 3.78 7.22 -2.66
C PHE A 23 3.71 7.86 -4.06
N SER A 24 3.72 7.06 -5.12
CA SER A 24 3.54 7.54 -6.49
C SER A 24 2.97 6.48 -7.44
N VAL A 25 2.36 6.95 -8.53
CA VAL A 25 1.85 6.12 -9.63
C VAL A 25 2.60 6.49 -10.90
N ARG A 26 3.17 5.49 -11.57
CA ARG A 26 3.91 5.67 -12.83
C ARG A 26 3.02 5.33 -14.02
N SER A 27 3.30 5.94 -15.17
CA SER A 27 2.54 5.75 -16.42
C SER A 27 2.57 4.31 -16.96
N ASP A 28 3.58 3.53 -16.58
CA ASP A 28 3.75 2.11 -16.94
C ASP A 28 2.93 1.15 -16.06
N GLY A 29 2.02 1.66 -15.22
CA GLY A 29 1.18 0.84 -14.34
C GLY A 29 1.95 0.27 -13.14
N VAL A 30 3.07 0.91 -12.76
CA VAL A 30 3.81 0.61 -11.54
C VAL A 30 3.44 1.59 -10.44
N LEU A 31 3.09 1.06 -9.28
CA LEU A 31 2.91 1.79 -8.03
C LEU A 31 4.21 1.76 -7.23
N VAL A 32 4.54 2.88 -6.60
CA VAL A 32 5.54 2.94 -5.54
C VAL A 32 4.78 3.03 -4.23
N ILE A 33 4.94 2.02 -3.37
CA ILE A 33 4.31 1.99 -2.04
C ILE A 33 5.34 2.29 -0.96
N ASP A 34 4.86 2.85 0.15
CA ASP A 34 5.63 3.08 1.35
C ASP A 34 5.47 1.90 2.33
N LYS A 35 6.59 1.30 2.75
CA LYS A 35 6.66 0.26 3.80
C LYS A 35 7.23 0.80 5.13
N GLY A 36 7.27 2.12 5.30
CA GLY A 36 7.79 2.82 6.47
C GLY A 36 9.29 3.09 6.37
N ASN A 37 10.11 2.05 6.26
CA ASN A 37 11.57 2.17 6.22
C ASN A 37 12.14 2.27 4.80
N TYR A 38 11.36 1.85 3.79
CA TYR A 38 11.76 1.85 2.40
C TYR A 38 10.53 1.92 1.50
N THR A 39 10.76 2.26 0.24
CA THR A 39 9.74 2.22 -0.80
C THR A 39 9.87 0.95 -1.63
N GLU A 40 8.74 0.44 -2.12
CA GLU A 40 8.72 -0.76 -2.96
C GLU A 40 7.92 -0.54 -4.23
N LYS A 41 8.43 -1.05 -5.36
CA LYS A 41 7.77 -0.97 -6.67
C LYS A 41 6.91 -2.20 -6.90
N LEU A 42 5.65 -1.99 -7.26
CA LEU A 42 4.69 -3.06 -7.56
C LEU A 42 3.90 -2.77 -8.82
N HIS A 43 3.69 -3.80 -9.64
CA HIS A 43 2.76 -3.69 -10.75
C HIS A 43 1.31 -3.68 -10.25
N MET A 44 0.46 -2.79 -10.78
CA MET A 44 -0.94 -2.61 -10.34
C MET A 44 -1.76 -3.91 -10.34
N ARG A 45 -1.46 -4.83 -11.27
CA ARG A 45 -2.09 -6.17 -11.34
C ARG A 45 -1.87 -7.07 -10.11
N ARG A 46 -0.94 -6.74 -9.20
CA ARG A 46 -0.63 -7.53 -7.99
C ARG A 46 -1.18 -6.90 -6.71
N VAL A 47 -1.95 -5.82 -6.84
CA VAL A 47 -2.53 -5.12 -5.69
C VAL A 47 -4.05 -5.03 -5.80
N GLN A 48 -4.70 -4.85 -4.67
CA GLN A 48 -6.11 -4.49 -4.57
C GLN A 48 -6.24 -3.12 -3.89
N PRO A 49 -7.14 -2.25 -4.38
CA PRO A 49 -7.49 -1.02 -3.67
C PRO A 49 -7.97 -1.35 -2.26
N PHE A 50 -7.46 -0.63 -1.27
CA PHE A 50 -7.94 -0.74 0.11
C PHE A 50 -8.74 0.50 0.46
N GLN A 51 -10.02 0.31 0.79
CA GLN A 51 -10.95 1.39 1.14
C GLN A 51 -11.04 1.50 2.66
N THR A 52 -10.72 2.69 3.19
CA THR A 52 -10.94 3.03 4.60
C THR A 52 -12.30 3.68 4.78
N THR A 53 -12.89 3.49 5.95
CA THR A 53 -14.14 4.13 6.37
C THR A 53 -13.96 5.64 6.60
N SER A 54 -12.74 6.06 6.96
CA SER A 54 -12.32 7.46 7.04
C SER A 54 -11.85 7.94 5.66
N MET A 55 -12.59 8.88 5.06
CA MET A 55 -12.02 9.69 3.97
C MET A 55 -11.01 10.69 4.58
N GLY A 56 -9.80 10.76 4.03
CA GLY A 56 -8.86 11.85 4.31
C GLY A 56 -7.79 11.58 5.38
N GLU A 57 -7.74 10.40 5.99
CA GLU A 57 -6.72 10.07 7.01
C GLU A 57 -5.29 10.13 6.44
N ASP A 58 -5.14 9.81 5.16
CA ASP A 58 -3.89 9.92 4.40
C ASP A 58 -3.55 11.35 3.93
N VAL A 59 -4.39 12.35 4.17
CA VAL A 59 -4.19 13.75 3.71
C VAL A 59 -3.54 14.61 4.79
N VAL A 60 -3.55 14.16 6.05
CA VAL A 60 -2.91 14.89 7.16
C VAL A 60 -1.42 14.49 7.18
N PRO A 61 -0.47 15.39 6.87
CA PRO A 61 0.93 15.13 7.14
C PRO A 61 1.07 14.90 8.64
N ARG A 62 1.79 13.86 9.07
CA ARG A 62 2.23 13.77 10.47
C ARG A 62 3.08 15.01 10.72
N ALA A 63 2.53 15.99 11.42
CA ALA A 63 3.31 17.11 11.93
C ALA A 63 4.37 16.49 12.83
N ASN A 64 5.64 16.65 12.44
CA ASN A 64 6.76 16.37 13.31
C ASN A 64 6.62 17.37 14.46
N ASN A 65 6.23 16.88 15.64
CA ASN A 65 6.36 17.67 16.85
C ASN A 65 7.85 17.65 17.22
N ASP A 66 8.51 18.78 16.99
CA ASP A 66 9.82 19.11 17.56
C ASP A 66 9.71 19.31 19.09
#